data_AF-G2MW94-F1
#
_entry.id   AF-G2MW94-F1
#
_cell.length_a   1.000
_cell.length_b   1.000
_cell.length_c   1.000
_cell.angle_alpha   90.00
_cell.angle_beta   90.00
_cell.angle_gamma   90.00
#
_symmetry.space_group_name_H-M   'P 1'
#
loop_
_entity.id
_entity.type
_entity.pdbx_description
1 polymer ?
#
loop_
_entity_poly.entity_id
_entity_poly.type
_entity_poly.pdbx_seq_one_letter_code
_entity_poly.pdbx_strand_id
1 'polypeptide(L)' 'MKSNLNEILNLIDNLSFAEKKIIYKKMQNEINSKLLDILEKTNERAEKYPISLEEITEEVEYIRGKRYEKN' A
#
# COMPACT_ATOMS: atom_id res chain seq x y z
N MET A 1 7.01 -17.02 -15.37
CA MET A 1 7.34 -16.26 -14.13
C MET A 1 8.09 -17.09 -13.08
N LYS A 2 7.72 -18.34 -12.78
CA LYS A 2 8.43 -19.16 -11.75
C LYS A 2 9.92 -19.42 -12.03
N SER A 3 10.34 -19.63 -13.29
CA SER A 3 11.76 -19.92 -13.63
C SER A 3 12.71 -18.81 -13.17
N ASN A 4 12.32 -17.56 -13.41
CA ASN A 4 13.20 -16.41 -13.19
C ASN A 4 13.43 -16.12 -11.70
N LEU A 5 12.42 -16.38 -10.86
CA LEU A 5 12.52 -16.22 -9.41
C LEU A 5 13.44 -17.27 -8.79
N ASN A 6 13.36 -18.51 -9.26
CA ASN A 6 14.23 -19.59 -8.79
C ASN A 6 15.69 -19.37 -9.18
N GLU A 7 15.95 -18.85 -10.39
CA GLU A 7 17.30 -18.48 -10.83
C GLU A 7 17.90 -17.37 -9.96
N ILE A 8 17.11 -16.34 -9.64
CA ILE A 8 17.52 -15.26 -8.74
C ILE A 8 17.81 -15.79 -7.33
N LEU A 9 16.96 -16.68 -6.81
CA LEU A 9 17.17 -17.29 -5.48
C LEU A 9 18.46 -18.12 -5.43
N ASN A 10 18.72 -18.93 -6.46
CA ASN A 10 19.97 -19.70 -6.55
C ASN A 10 21.21 -18.79 -6.62
N LEU A 11 21.13 -17.66 -7.32
CA LEU A 11 22.22 -16.68 -7.37
C LEU A 11 22.43 -16.04 -5.99
N ILE A 12 21.35 -15.70 -5.29
CA ILE A 12 21.43 -15.17 -3.92
C ILE A 12 22.05 -16.21 -2.98
N ASP A 13 21.69 -17.48 -3.10
CA ASP A 13 22.18 -18.54 -2.22
C ASP A 13 23.70 -18.70 -2.28
N ASN A 14 24.29 -18.48 -3.46
CA ASN A 14 25.73 -18.53 -3.70
C ASN A 14 26.51 -17.30 -3.19
N LEU A 15 25.84 -16.24 -2.72
CA LEU A 15 26.49 -15.06 -2.17
C LEU A 15 27.01 -15.29 -0.75
N SER A 16 28.07 -14.55 -0.39
CA SER A 16 28.54 -14.49 0.99
C SER A 16 27.51 -13.82 1.91
N PHE A 17 27.63 -14.07 3.21
CA PHE A 17 26.75 -13.44 4.20
C PHE A 17 26.80 -11.90 4.15
N ALA A 18 27.98 -11.33 3.91
CA ALA A 18 28.15 -9.88 3.81
C ALA A 18 27.36 -9.29 2.62
N GLU A 19 27.43 -9.94 1.47
CA GLU A 19 26.70 -9.53 0.26
C GLU A 19 25.18 -9.68 0.44
N LYS A 20 24.73 -10.80 1.02
CA LYS A 20 23.31 -11.01 1.38
C LYS A 20 22.81 -9.88 2.26
N LYS A 21 23.57 -9.50 3.31
CA LYS A 21 23.22 -8.41 4.22
C LYS A 21 23.06 -7.07 3.50
N ILE A 22 23.93 -6.76 2.54
CA ILE A 22 23.85 -5.53 1.74
C ILE A 22 22.58 -5.53 0.89
N ILE A 23 22.27 -6.64 0.22
CA ILE A 23 21.08 -6.78 -0.62
C ILE A 23 19.82 -6.61 0.22
N TYR A 24 19.68 -7.33 1.34
CA TYR A 24 18.52 -7.21 2.22
C TYR A 24 18.33 -5.77 2.73
N LYS A 25 19.42 -5.10 3.12
CA LYS A 25 19.35 -3.69 3.55
C LYS A 25 18.85 -2.77 2.44
N LYS A 26 19.32 -2.96 1.19
CA LYS A 26 18.84 -2.19 0.04
C LYS A 26 17.35 -2.46 -0.23
N MET A 27 16.93 -3.72 -0.24
CA MET A 27 15.52 -4.09 -0.44
C MET A 27 14.63 -3.46 0.64
N GLN A 28 15.05 -3.53 1.91
CA GLN A 28 14.32 -2.92 3.02
C GLN A 28 14.18 -1.40 2.84
N ASN A 29 15.26 -0.72 2.47
CA ASN A 29 15.23 0.72 2.21
C ASN A 29 14.28 1.08 1.05
N GLU A 30 14.27 0.29 -0.02
CA GLU A 30 13.39 0.52 -1.16
C GLU A 30 11.91 0.30 -0.79
N ILE A 31 11.60 -0.76 -0.03
CA ILE A 31 10.26 -1.01 0.50
C ILE A 31 9.81 0.15 1.38
N ASN A 32 10.67 0.59 2.31
CA ASN A 32 10.36 1.71 3.20
C ASN A 32 10.09 2.99 2.42
N SER A 33 10.89 3.30 1.40
CA SER A 33 10.68 4.48 0.55
C SER A 33 9.35 4.42 -0.20
N LYS A 34 8.97 3.26 -0.74
CA LYS A 34 7.66 3.08 -1.42
C LYS A 34 6.49 3.21 -0.44
N LEU A 35 6.63 2.67 0.77
CA LEU A 35 5.61 2.81 1.81
C LEU A 35 5.42 4.26 2.23
N LEU A 36 6.51 5.01 2.39
CA LEU A 36 6.47 6.43 2.72
C LEU A 36 5.75 7.24 1.62
N ASP A 37 6.07 7.01 0.35
CA ASP A 37 5.39 7.67 -0.79
C ASP A 37 3.88 7.37 -0.82
N ILE A 38 3.46 6.15 -0.47
CA ILE A 38 2.03 5.82 -0.35
C ILE A 38 1.38 6.60 0.80
N LEU A 39 2.05 6.70 1.95
CA LEU A 39 1.55 7.43 3.11
C LEU A 39 1.43 8.93 2.82
N GLU A 40 2.45 9.52 2.18
CA GLU A 40 2.44 10.93 1.77
C GLU A 40 1.26 11.22 0.84
N LYS A 41 1.08 10.42 -0.22
CA LYS A 41 -0.06 10.58 -1.14
C LYS A 41 -1.42 10.42 -0.45
N THR A 42 -1.50 9.52 0.52
CA THR A 42 -2.74 9.30 1.29
C THR A 42 -3.04 10.52 2.15
N ASN A 43 -2.02 11.07 2.83
CA ASN A 43 -2.16 12.27 3.65
C ASN A 43 -2.51 13.49 2.80
N GLU A 44 -1.80 13.74 1.70
CA GLU A 44 -2.12 14.83 0.76
C GLU A 44 -3.56 14.76 0.27
N ARG A 45 -4.05 13.56 -0.05
CA ARG A 45 -5.43 13.36 -0.46
C ARG A 45 -6.42 13.68 0.66
N ALA A 46 -6.13 13.24 1.88
CA ALA A 46 -6.97 13.49 3.05
C ALA A 46 -7.01 14.99 3.41
N GLU A 47 -5.90 15.70 3.28
CA GLU A 47 -5.83 17.15 3.48
C GLU A 47 -6.53 17.94 2.38
N LYS A 48 -6.39 17.53 1.12
CA LYS A 48 -7.00 18.22 -0.03
C LYS A 48 -8.50 18.00 -0.12
N TYR A 49 -8.96 16.81 0.26
CA TYR A 49 -10.37 16.42 0.22
C TYR A 49 -10.77 15.87 1.59
N PRO A 50 -10.82 16.74 2.62
CA PRO A 50 -11.32 16.34 3.91
C PRO A 50 -12.79 15.96 3.76
N ILE A 51 -13.19 14.83 4.31
CA ILE A 51 -14.58 14.39 4.33
C ILE A 51 -15.05 14.51 5.78
N SER A 52 -16.07 15.32 6.02
CA SER A 52 -16.64 15.47 7.36
C SER A 52 -17.52 14.28 7.75
N LEU A 53 -17.78 14.13 9.04
CA LEU A 53 -18.72 13.12 9.52
C LEU A 53 -20.13 13.40 9.01
N GLU A 54 -20.52 14.67 8.87
CA GLU A 54 -21.79 15.07 8.27
C GLU A 54 -21.89 14.58 6.81
N GLU A 55 -20.87 14.82 5.97
CA GLU A 55 -20.86 14.36 4.56
C GLU A 55 -20.96 12.84 4.45
N ILE A 56 -20.28 12.11 5.35
CA ILE A 56 -20.42 10.65 5.44
C ILE A 56 -21.86 10.26 5.82
N THR A 57 -22.44 10.96 6.79
CA THR A 57 -23.79 10.67 7.31
C THR A 57 -24.85 10.94 6.26
N GLU A 58 -24.73 12.04 5.50
CA GLU A 58 -25.63 12.37 4.40
C GLU A 58 -25.63 11.30 3.31
N GLU A 59 -24.46 10.82 2.87
CA GLU A 59 -24.37 9.76 1.87
C GLU A 59 -24.95 8.43 2.40
N VAL A 60 -24.66 8.09 3.66
CA VAL A 60 -25.19 6.87 4.30
C VAL A 60 -26.72 6.92 4.38
N GLU A 61 -27.29 8.03 4.83
CA GLU A 61 -28.74 8.20 4.93
C GLU A 61 -29.40 8.26 3.55
N TYR A 62 -28.76 8.86 2.54
CA TYR A 62 -29.22 8.82 1.16
C TYR A 62 -29.33 7.38 0.63
N ILE A 63 -28.31 6.55 0.85
CA ILE A 63 -28.32 5.15 0.45
C ILE A 63 -29.36 4.35 1.25
N ARG A 64 -29.50 4.63 2.55
CA ARG A 64 -30.50 4.00 3.42
C ARG A 64 -31.92 4.33 2.93
N GLY A 65 -32.24 5.60 2.70
CA GLY A 65 -33.54 6.03 2.15
C GLY A 65 -33.84 5.36 0.81
N LYS A 66 -32.88 5.35 -0.11
CA LYS A 66 -33.04 4.63 -1.40
C LYS A 66 -33.37 3.15 -1.25
N ARG A 67 -32.83 2.47 -0.24
CA ARG A 67 -33.01 1.02 -0.02
C ARG A 67 -34.28 0.68 0.74
N TYR A 68 -34.71 1.53 1.67
CA TYR A 68 -35.75 1.19 2.64
C TYR A 68 -37.01 2.05 2.57
N GLU A 69 -36.96 3.25 1.96
CA GLU A 69 -38.13 4.15 1.85
C GLU A 69 -38.87 4.03 0.51
N LYS A 70 -38.40 3.16 -0.41
CA LYS A 70 -39.08 2.86 -1.69
C LYS A 70 -40.03 1.65 -1.65
N ASN A 71 -40.28 1.09 -0.47
CA ASN A 71 -41.34 0.10 -0.21
C ASN A 71 -42.39 0.69 0.71
#